data_AF-A0A6A4HJT1-F1
#
_entry.id   AF-A0A6A4HJT1-F1
#
_cell.length_a   1.000
_cell.length_b   1.000
_cell.length_c   1.000
_cell.angle_alpha   90.00
_cell.angle_beta   90.00
_cell.angle_gamma   90.00
#
_symmetry.space_group_name_H-M   'P 1'
#
loop_
_entity.id
_entity.type
_entity.pdbx_description
1 polymer ?
#
loop_
_entity_poly.entity_id
_entity_poly.type
_entity_poly.pdbx_seq_one_letter_code
_entity_poly.pdbx_strand_id
1 'polypeptide(L)'
;MSRLINELQELFLNFRRAQSYYIAYSQLQNKANSPPSPIPRSKFCFDGEFSVVAPDFEVWKRQDEVNAAVTKVMQEIERVASLKFIPNSRGFAYGGLVTRFTSKHMMALALPPELNGKTSMPLPVREMSGELEVVVLPVDSHRCFAGERTVVRFRLVG
;
A
#
# COMPACT_ATOMS: atom_id res chain seq x y z
N MET A 1 -9.60 12.11 -2.53
CA MET A 1 -8.86 10.99 -3.15
C MET A 1 -7.47 11.39 -3.64
N SER A 2 -7.30 12.39 -4.51
CA SER A 2 -5.98 12.79 -5.07
C SER A 2 -4.90 13.05 -4.00
N ARG A 3 -5.23 13.79 -2.93
CA ARG A 3 -4.31 14.05 -1.82
C ARG A 3 -3.79 12.77 -1.15
N LEU A 4 -4.69 11.83 -0.83
CA LEU A 4 -4.36 10.54 -0.21
C LEU A 4 -3.40 9.74 -1.08
N ILE A 5 -3.62 9.74 -2.39
CA ILE A 5 -2.77 9.03 -3.36
C ILE A 5 -1.39 9.69 -3.47
N ASN A 6 -1.30 11.01 -3.43
CA ASN A 6 -0.02 11.73 -3.43
C ASN A 6 0.79 11.46 -2.16
N GLU A 7 0.14 11.49 -0.99
CA GLU A 7 0.77 11.17 0.30
C GLU A 7 1.28 9.72 0.31
N LEU A 8 0.48 8.76 -0.17
CA LEU A 8 0.91 7.37 -0.34
C LEU A 8 2.14 7.27 -1.24
N GLN A 9 2.11 7.95 -2.40
CA GLN A 9 3.21 7.91 -3.37
C GLN A 9 4.52 8.41 -2.77
N GLU A 10 4.48 9.54 -2.07
CA GLU A 10 5.65 10.14 -1.43
C GLU A 10 6.22 9.22 -0.34
N LEU A 11 5.37 8.74 0.57
CA LEU A 11 5.78 7.84 1.66
C LEU A 11 6.35 6.54 1.12
N PHE A 12 5.72 5.97 0.09
CA PHE A 12 6.17 4.71 -0.51
C PHE A 12 7.50 4.88 -1.25
N LEU A 13 7.69 5.99 -1.96
CA LEU A 13 8.96 6.31 -2.61
C LEU A 13 10.09 6.45 -1.59
N ASN A 14 9.83 7.15 -0.49
CA ASN A 14 10.80 7.32 0.60
C ASN A 14 11.14 5.99 1.28
N PHE A 15 10.14 5.12 1.49
CA PHE A 15 10.36 3.78 1.99
C PHE A 15 11.27 2.95 1.06
N ARG A 16 10.99 2.95 -0.26
CA ARG A 16 11.84 2.23 -1.24
C ARG A 16 13.26 2.75 -1.25
N ARG A 17 13.45 4.07 -1.21
CA ARG A 17 14.78 4.70 -1.12
C ARG A 17 15.52 4.28 0.15
N ALA A 18 14.84 4.29 1.30
CA ALA A 18 15.45 3.86 2.56
C ALA A 18 15.89 2.39 2.51
N GLN A 19 15.07 1.50 1.94
CA GLN A 19 15.43 0.09 1.73
C GLN A 19 16.67 -0.06 0.84
N SER A 20 16.71 0.69 -0.26
CA SER A 20 17.85 0.72 -1.17
C SER A 20 19.16 1.14 -0.48
N TYR A 21 19.15 2.22 0.31
CA TYR A 21 20.32 2.67 1.04
C TYR A 21 20.77 1.67 2.10
N TYR A 22 19.82 1.07 2.83
CA TYR A 22 20.14 0.09 3.86
C TYR A 22 20.82 -1.15 3.27
N ILE A 23 20.30 -1.68 2.15
CA ILE A 23 20.91 -2.84 1.49
C ILE A 23 22.29 -2.50 0.96
N ALA A 24 22.43 -1.38 0.26
CA ALA A 24 23.72 -0.89 -0.21
C ALA A 24 24.75 -0.80 0.92
N TYR A 25 24.38 -0.19 2.06
CA TYR A 25 25.25 -0.09 3.23
C TYR A 25 25.62 -1.45 3.81
N SER A 26 24.65 -2.36 3.97
CA SER A 26 24.89 -3.71 4.49
C SER A 26 25.84 -4.53 3.59
N GLN A 27 25.73 -4.38 2.28
CA GLN A 27 26.61 -5.05 1.32
C GLN A 27 28.04 -4.50 1.36
N LEU A 28 28.20 -3.19 1.58
CA LEU A 28 29.53 -2.59 1.77
C LEU A 28 30.21 -3.10 3.04
N GLN A 29 29.47 -3.24 4.15
CA GLN A 29 30.02 -3.78 5.39
C GLN A 29 30.40 -5.27 5.28
N ASN A 30 29.59 -6.07 4.58
CA ASN A 30 29.81 -7.51 4.44
C ASN A 30 31.03 -7.89 3.56
N LYS A 31 31.73 -6.93 2.94
CA LYS A 31 33.01 -7.19 2.27
C LYS A 31 34.17 -7.52 3.23
N ALA A 32 33.98 -7.41 4.55
CA ALA A 32 34.97 -7.81 5.56
C ALA A 32 34.68 -9.22 6.11
N ASN A 33 35.15 -10.27 5.41
CA ASN A 33 35.34 -11.66 5.87
C ASN A 33 34.20 -12.36 6.66
N SER A 34 32.99 -11.82 6.64
CA SER A 34 31.86 -12.30 7.44
C SER A 34 30.79 -12.90 6.52
N PRO A 35 30.12 -14.00 6.91
CA PRO A 35 28.97 -14.49 6.15
C PRO A 35 27.90 -13.40 6.06
N PRO A 36 27.20 -13.27 4.92
CA PRO A 36 26.20 -12.23 4.74
C PRO A 36 25.11 -12.36 5.80
N SER A 37 24.99 -11.35 6.66
CA SER A 37 23.88 -11.28 7.61
C SER A 37 22.55 -11.21 6.86
N PRO A 38 21.51 -11.94 7.29
CA PRO A 38 20.19 -11.84 6.65
C PRO A 38 19.69 -10.40 6.71
N ILE A 39 19.24 -9.87 5.56
CA ILE A 39 18.69 -8.52 5.46
C ILE A 39 17.45 -8.45 6.38
N PRO A 40 17.39 -7.57 7.38
CA PRO A 40 16.26 -7.49 8.29
C PRO A 40 14.98 -7.17 7.54
N ARG A 41 13.88 -7.83 7.94
CA ARG A 41 12.54 -7.56 7.42
C ARG A 41 12.16 -6.11 7.67
N SER A 42 11.63 -5.49 6.63
CA SER A 42 11.12 -4.13 6.64
C SER A 42 9.60 -4.15 6.61
N LYS A 43 8.99 -3.12 7.19
CA LYS A 43 7.54 -2.93 7.20
C LYS A 43 7.21 -1.54 6.72
N PHE A 44 6.28 -1.45 5.78
CA PHE A 44 5.63 -0.22 5.38
C PHE A 44 4.16 -0.26 5.81
N CYS A 45 3.68 0.86 6.33
CA CYS A 45 2.30 1.05 6.75
C CYS A 45 1.78 2.38 6.21
N PHE A 46 0.59 2.36 5.62
CA PHE A 46 -0.15 3.55 5.25
C PHE A 46 -1.59 3.41 5.73
N ASP A 47 -2.08 4.42 6.45
CA ASP A 47 -3.46 4.53 6.88
C ASP A 47 -3.99 5.88 6.41
N GLY A 48 -4.99 5.84 5.53
CA GLY A 48 -5.62 7.03 4.99
C GLY A 48 -7.14 6.94 5.09
N GLU A 49 -7.79 8.09 5.16
CA GLU A 49 -9.23 8.18 5.11
C GLU A 49 -9.70 9.38 4.30
N PHE A 50 -10.88 9.27 3.72
CA PHE A 50 -11.59 10.39 3.12
C PHE A 50 -13.09 10.17 3.19
N SER A 51 -13.84 11.26 3.14
CA SER A 51 -15.31 11.21 3.13
C SER A 51 -15.88 11.87 1.88
N VAL A 52 -17.02 11.39 1.42
CA VAL A 52 -17.79 11.94 0.32
C VAL A 52 -19.26 12.04 0.71
N VAL A 53 -20.01 12.89 0.02
CA VAL A 53 -21.47 12.91 0.12
C VAL A 53 -22.01 11.71 -0.65
N ALA A 54 -22.89 10.95 -0.02
CA ALA A 54 -23.57 9.81 -0.60
C ALA A 54 -25.05 10.15 -0.87
N PRO A 55 -25.68 9.47 -1.85
CA PRO A 55 -27.11 9.63 -2.11
C PRO A 55 -27.97 9.07 -0.96
N ASP A 56 -27.48 8.04 -0.25
CA ASP A 56 -28.15 7.44 0.91
C ASP A 56 -27.15 6.80 1.90
N PHE A 57 -27.65 6.50 3.10
CA PHE A 57 -26.90 5.83 4.18
C PHE A 57 -26.79 4.31 4.01
N GLU A 58 -27.58 3.71 3.11
CA GLU A 58 -27.71 2.27 3.01
C GLU A 58 -26.68 1.69 2.03
N VAL A 59 -25.43 1.58 2.50
CA VAL A 59 -24.29 1.02 1.74
C VAL A 59 -24.63 -0.34 1.09
N TRP A 60 -25.46 -1.17 1.73
CA TRP A 60 -25.92 -2.45 1.19
C TRP A 60 -26.73 -2.30 -0.11
N LYS A 61 -27.62 -1.30 -0.19
CA LYS A 61 -28.42 -1.06 -1.41
C LYS A 61 -27.57 -0.59 -2.59
N ARG A 62 -26.42 0.03 -2.31
CA ARG A 62 -25.46 0.56 -3.30
C ARG A 62 -24.24 -0.31 -3.48
N GLN A 63 -24.36 -1.61 -3.21
CA GLN A 63 -23.23 -2.53 -3.18
C GLN A 63 -22.38 -2.48 -4.47
N ASP A 64 -23.01 -2.39 -5.64
CA ASP A 64 -22.29 -2.34 -6.92
C ASP A 64 -21.48 -1.06 -7.12
N GLU A 65 -22.05 0.09 -6.77
CA GLU A 65 -21.35 1.38 -6.81
C GLU A 65 -20.17 1.41 -5.84
N VAL A 66 -20.41 0.91 -4.61
CA VAL A 66 -19.39 0.82 -3.56
C VAL A 66 -18.29 -0.15 -3.97
N ASN A 67 -18.63 -1.28 -4.59
CA ASN A 67 -17.66 -2.22 -5.15
C ASN A 67 -16.82 -1.56 -6.26
N ALA A 68 -17.43 -0.78 -7.15
CA ALA A 68 -16.72 -0.05 -8.19
C ALA A 68 -15.75 0.99 -7.58
N ALA A 69 -16.19 1.71 -6.54
CA ALA A 69 -15.35 2.67 -5.81
C ALA A 69 -14.17 1.98 -5.11
N VAL A 70 -14.40 0.87 -4.41
CA VAL A 70 -13.36 0.05 -3.77
C VAL A 70 -12.34 -0.46 -4.80
N THR A 71 -12.82 -0.94 -5.94
CA THR A 71 -11.97 -1.41 -7.04
C THR A 71 -11.11 -0.28 -7.58
N LYS A 72 -11.67 0.92 -7.75
CA LYS A 72 -10.93 2.11 -8.17
C LYS A 72 -9.85 2.51 -7.16
N VAL A 73 -10.15 2.47 -5.86
CA VAL A 73 -9.16 2.72 -4.80
C VAL A 73 -8.01 1.73 -4.89
N MET A 74 -8.33 0.43 -5.01
CA MET A 74 -7.32 -0.62 -5.16
C MET A 74 -6.45 -0.40 -6.40
N GLN A 75 -7.04 -0.07 -7.55
CA GLN A 75 -6.30 0.20 -8.80
C GLN A 75 -5.38 1.41 -8.70
N GLU A 76 -5.78 2.48 -8.01
CA GLU A 76 -4.90 3.64 -7.78
C GLU A 76 -3.70 3.27 -6.89
N ILE A 77 -3.93 2.43 -5.87
CA ILE A 77 -2.85 1.94 -5.00
C ILE A 77 -1.93 1.00 -5.79
N GLU A 78 -2.47 0.10 -6.62
CA GLU A 78 -1.67 -0.71 -7.54
C GLU A 78 -0.78 0.16 -8.44
N ARG A 79 -1.37 1.19 -9.04
CA ARG A 79 -0.69 2.11 -9.95
C ARG A 79 0.47 2.83 -9.26
N VAL A 80 0.23 3.38 -8.06
CA VAL A 80 1.26 4.12 -7.31
C VAL A 80 2.32 3.21 -6.71
N ALA A 81 1.92 2.08 -6.14
CA ALA A 81 2.86 1.16 -5.50
C ALA A 81 3.54 0.22 -6.51
N SER A 82 3.09 0.19 -7.76
CA SER A 82 3.50 -0.81 -8.78
C SER A 82 3.31 -2.24 -8.28
N LEU A 83 2.20 -2.50 -7.59
CA LEU A 83 1.84 -3.80 -7.02
C LEU A 83 0.63 -4.40 -7.76
N LYS A 84 0.41 -5.69 -7.56
CA LYS A 84 -0.80 -6.39 -8.01
C LYS A 84 -1.51 -7.04 -6.84
N PHE A 85 -2.74 -6.64 -6.62
CA PHE A 85 -3.61 -7.11 -5.54
C PHE A 85 -4.61 -8.12 -6.08
N ILE A 86 -4.85 -9.15 -5.27
CA ILE A 86 -5.85 -10.17 -5.52
C ILE A 86 -6.89 -10.07 -4.41
N PRO A 87 -8.20 -10.11 -4.72
CA PRO A 87 -9.23 -10.16 -3.70
C PRO A 87 -9.02 -11.34 -2.74
N ASN A 88 -9.08 -11.08 -1.44
CA ASN A 88 -8.89 -12.10 -0.40
C ASN A 88 -10.18 -12.37 0.36
N SER A 89 -10.83 -11.31 0.87
CA SER A 89 -12.09 -11.47 1.62
C SER A 89 -12.97 -10.24 1.47
N ARG A 90 -14.29 -10.44 1.61
CA ARG A 90 -15.29 -9.38 1.63
C ARG A 90 -16.30 -9.66 2.73
N GLY A 91 -16.74 -8.64 3.44
CA GLY A 91 -17.78 -8.76 4.46
C GLY A 91 -18.42 -7.43 4.78
N PHE A 92 -19.57 -7.49 5.46
CA PHE A 92 -20.24 -6.31 5.98
C PHE A 92 -20.00 -6.20 7.49
N ALA A 93 -19.66 -5.00 7.94
CA ALA A 93 -19.44 -4.72 9.35
C ALA A 93 -19.82 -3.26 9.64
N TYR A 94 -20.46 -3.03 10.78
CA TYR A 94 -20.85 -1.68 11.23
C TYR A 94 -21.67 -0.89 10.19
N GLY A 95 -22.55 -1.57 9.45
CA GLY A 95 -23.37 -0.96 8.40
C GLY A 95 -22.62 -0.62 7.10
N GLY A 96 -21.34 -0.97 6.99
CA GLY A 96 -20.51 -0.72 5.82
C GLY A 96 -19.89 -1.97 5.21
N LEU A 97 -19.13 -1.78 4.13
CA LEU A 97 -18.44 -2.82 3.38
C LEU A 97 -16.95 -2.84 3.73
N VAL A 98 -16.43 -4.02 4.09
CA VAL A 98 -15.01 -4.29 4.27
C VAL A 98 -14.54 -5.18 3.13
N THR A 99 -13.54 -4.73 2.38
CA THR A 99 -12.89 -5.55 1.34
C THR A 99 -11.40 -5.63 1.61
N ARG A 100 -10.86 -6.85 1.60
CA ARG A 100 -9.43 -7.11 1.79
C ARG A 100 -8.83 -7.73 0.56
N PHE A 101 -7.61 -7.30 0.26
CA PHE A 101 -6.79 -7.78 -0.83
C PHE A 101 -5.41 -8.17 -0.31
N THR A 102 -4.77 -9.09 -1.01
CA THR A 102 -3.42 -9.55 -0.72
C THR A 102 -2.54 -9.41 -1.96
N SER A 103 -1.25 -9.24 -1.77
CA SER A 103 -0.26 -9.15 -2.85
C SER A 103 0.99 -9.92 -2.46
N LYS A 104 1.64 -10.55 -3.44
CA LYS A 104 3.03 -11.02 -3.34
C LYS A 104 3.78 -10.46 -4.53
N HIS A 105 4.91 -9.80 -4.29
CA HIS A 105 5.64 -9.12 -5.33
C HIS A 105 7.15 -9.17 -5.12
N MET A 106 7.88 -9.43 -6.19
CA MET A 106 9.34 -9.32 -6.22
C MET A 106 9.72 -7.88 -6.54
N MET A 107 10.15 -7.14 -5.53
CA MET A 107 10.52 -5.75 -5.68
C MET A 107 12.02 -5.62 -5.94
N ALA A 108 12.37 -5.09 -7.11
CA ALA A 108 13.72 -4.63 -7.37
C ALA A 108 13.98 -3.33 -6.59
N LEU A 109 15.07 -3.32 -5.82
CA LEU A 109 15.51 -2.17 -5.05
C LEU A 109 16.60 -1.46 -5.84
N ALA A 110 16.32 -0.21 -6.22
CA ALA A 110 17.26 0.60 -7.00
C ALA A 110 18.50 0.91 -6.16
N LEU A 111 19.71 0.73 -6.67
CA LEU A 111 20.90 1.17 -5.94
C LEU A 111 21.05 2.69 -6.00
N PRO A 112 21.61 3.33 -4.95
CA PRO A 112 21.98 4.73 -5.01
C PRO A 112 22.91 5.02 -6.21
N PRO A 113 22.80 6.19 -6.87
CA PRO A 113 23.62 6.54 -8.04
C PRO A 113 25.14 6.39 -7.80
N GLU A 114 25.58 6.66 -6.56
CA GLU A 114 26.96 6.56 -6.11
C GLU A 114 27.55 5.14 -6.25
N LEU A 115 26.70 4.12 -6.25
CA LEU A 115 27.06 2.71 -6.35
C LEU A 115 26.79 2.11 -7.73
N ASN A 116 25.95 2.75 -8.55
CA ASN A 116 25.63 2.29 -9.90
C ASN A 116 26.84 2.26 -10.84
N GLY A 117 27.87 3.07 -10.61
CA GLY A 117 29.05 3.15 -11.48
C GLY A 117 30.17 2.13 -11.21
N LYS A 118 30.11 1.37 -10.10
CA LYS A 118 31.24 0.53 -9.63
C LYS A 118 30.95 -0.96 -9.55
N THR A 119 29.72 -1.38 -9.80
CA THR A 119 29.32 -2.78 -9.61
C THR A 119 28.44 -3.26 -10.76
N SER A 120 28.94 -4.22 -11.54
CA SER A 120 28.17 -5.03 -12.50
C SER A 120 27.18 -5.99 -11.82
N MET A 121 26.80 -5.69 -10.57
CA MET A 121 26.00 -6.58 -9.75
C MET A 121 24.53 -6.42 -10.10
N PRO A 122 23.77 -7.53 -10.20
CA PRO A 122 22.33 -7.47 -10.38
C PRO A 122 21.67 -6.71 -9.22
N LEU A 123 20.63 -5.93 -9.52
CA LEU A 123 19.88 -5.20 -8.51
C LEU A 123 19.34 -6.18 -7.46
N PRO A 124 19.45 -5.87 -6.16
CA PRO A 124 18.88 -6.71 -5.12
C PRO A 124 17.35 -6.78 -5.31
N VAL A 125 16.83 -7.99 -5.38
CA VAL A 125 15.40 -8.28 -5.45
C VAL A 125 14.94 -8.77 -4.09
N ARG A 126 13.78 -8.29 -3.64
CA ARG A 126 13.19 -8.65 -2.37
C ARG A 126 11.74 -9.09 -2.55
N GLU A 127 11.38 -10.25 -2.02
CA GLU A 127 9.98 -10.65 -1.94
C GLU A 127 9.27 -9.81 -0.88
N MET A 128 8.19 -9.15 -1.27
CA MET A 128 7.34 -8.36 -0.40
C MET A 128 5.92 -8.94 -0.44
N SER A 129 5.33 -9.16 0.73
CA SER A 129 3.93 -9.53 0.91
C SER A 129 3.13 -8.31 1.36
N GLY A 130 2.05 -8.01 0.64
CA GLY A 130 1.21 -6.84 0.87
C GLY A 130 -0.21 -7.22 1.28
N GLU A 131 -0.80 -6.39 2.12
CA GLU A 131 -2.21 -6.45 2.50
C GLU A 131 -2.84 -5.07 2.31
N LEU A 132 -4.02 -5.04 1.68
CA LEU A 132 -4.80 -3.83 1.50
C LEU A 132 -6.22 -4.07 2.03
N GLU A 133 -6.65 -3.25 2.98
CA GLU A 133 -8.03 -3.21 3.46
C GLU A 133 -8.66 -1.88 3.03
N VAL A 134 -9.81 -1.96 2.36
CA VAL A 134 -10.65 -0.81 2.02
C VAL A 134 -11.98 -1.00 2.72
N VAL A 135 -12.32 -0.05 3.57
CA VAL A 135 -13.56 -0.04 4.35
C VAL A 135 -14.39 1.15 3.92
N VAL A 136 -15.65 0.91 3.54
CA VAL A 136 -16.61 1.97 3.21
C VAL A 136 -17.72 1.95 4.25
N LEU A 137 -17.86 3.01 5.02
CA LEU A 137 -18.79 3.14 6.15
C LEU A 137 -19.78 4.28 5.90
N PRO A 138 -21.06 4.11 6.26
CA PRO A 138 -21.97 5.25 6.34
C PRO A 138 -21.54 6.19 7.47
N VAL A 139 -21.76 7.49 7.28
CA VAL A 139 -21.44 8.52 8.27
C VAL A 139 -22.61 9.48 8.41
N ASP A 140 -23.18 9.53 9.61
CA ASP A 140 -24.25 10.45 10.00
C ASP A 140 -23.70 11.66 10.76
N SER A 141 -22.77 12.38 10.13
CA SER A 141 -22.18 13.59 10.71
C SER A 141 -22.94 14.86 10.33
N HIS A 142 -23.82 14.81 9.34
CA HIS A 142 -24.57 15.96 8.85
C HIS A 142 -26.06 15.64 8.68
N ARG A 143 -26.92 16.46 9.30
CA ARG A 143 -28.36 16.22 9.38
C ARG A 143 -29.07 16.15 8.02
N CYS A 144 -28.57 16.88 7.02
CA CYS A 144 -29.23 17.00 5.71
C CYS A 144 -28.62 16.15 4.60
N PHE A 145 -27.47 15.51 4.82
CA PHE A 145 -26.74 14.81 3.76
C PHE A 145 -26.19 13.50 4.29
N ALA A 146 -26.45 12.40 3.59
CA ALA A 146 -25.80 11.14 3.90
C ALA A 146 -24.30 11.24 3.59
N GLY A 147 -23.46 10.89 4.55
CA GLY A 147 -22.02 10.80 4.37
C GLY A 147 -21.57 9.36 4.14
N GLU A 148 -20.46 9.21 3.44
CA GLU A 148 -19.75 7.95 3.30
C GLU A 148 -18.27 8.18 3.55
N ARG A 149 -17.69 7.43 4.49
CA ARG A 149 -16.26 7.45 4.81
C ARG A 149 -15.60 6.21 4.27
N THR A 150 -14.56 6.41 3.46
CA THR A 150 -13.67 5.35 3.01
C THR A 150 -12.38 5.39 3.82
N VAL A 151 -12.03 4.27 4.44
CA VAL A 151 -10.76 4.04 5.14
C VAL A 151 -9.92 3.07 4.32
N VAL A 152 -8.65 3.42 4.12
CA VAL A 152 -7.67 2.65 3.35
C VAL A 152 -6.52 2.29 4.30
N ARG A 153 -6.28 0.99 4.49
CA ARG A 153 -5.14 0.49 5.26
C ARG A 153 -4.29 -0.38 4.36
N PHE A 154 -3.09 0.08 4.05
CA PHE A 154 -2.12 -0.66 3.26
C PHE A 154 -0.92 -1.03 4.14
N ARG A 155 -0.51 -2.29 4.06
CA ARG A 155 0.64 -2.85 4.76
C ARG A 155 1.51 -3.62 3.76
N LEU A 156 2.82 -3.47 3.86
CA LEU A 156 3.77 -4.24 3.07
C LEU A 156 4.89 -4.74 3.98
N VAL A 157 5.23 -6.02 3.89
CA VAL A 157 6.26 -6.66 4.70
C VAL A 157 7.17 -7.49 3.80
N GLY A 158 8.47 -7.36 3.99
CA GLY A 158 9.46 -8.21 3.33
C GLY A 158 10.84 -7.90 3.82
#